data_AF-A0A7G7MN65-F1
#
_entry.id   AF-A0A7G7MN65-F1
#
_cell.length_a   1.000
_cell.length_b   1.000
_cell.length_c   1.000
_cell.angle_alpha   90.00
_cell.angle_beta   90.00
_cell.angle_gamma   90.00
#
_symmetry.space_group_name_H-M   'P 1'
#
loop_
_entity.id
_entity.type
_entity.pdbx_description
1 polymer ?
#
loop_
_entity_poly.entity_id
_entity_poly.type
_entity_poly.pdbx_seq_one_letter_code
_entity_poly.pdbx_strand_id
1 'polypeptide(L)'
;MNNVRRFLPEVEMELPSTNLHYDRACIVEAVIEFRCSLAENVTLDDLAAVMADQDDYTQSQKLFNAESTIDVSGSDFRGETTGSVVGYCYVRDDEARKVFVKLDGFAFSWVGNYENWTNFQEEVGTHWARFLSQIVPKSVDRVGVRYINRIDVAGRHIEISDYLRTNVNLSPYLPQMIAGYYLQVQVPVQKYDGIATITSTIAPPGKEDELSLVLDIDCWRATRIVEDFQEDGDLWTALADLRLMKNYVFEACITDATRGLIS
;
A
#
# COMPACT_ATOMS: atom_id res chain seq x y z
N MET A 1 17.79 -6.93 41.52
CA MET A 1 16.56 -7.62 41.08
C MET A 1 16.42 -7.38 39.58
N ASN A 2 16.92 -8.32 38.77
CA ASN A 2 16.86 -8.23 37.30
C ASN A 2 15.52 -8.79 36.83
N ASN A 3 14.64 -7.91 36.33
CA ASN A 3 13.45 -8.31 35.59
C ASN A 3 13.87 -8.73 34.19
N VAL A 4 14.16 -10.02 34.03
CA VAL A 4 14.24 -10.65 32.71
C VAL A 4 12.81 -10.72 32.19
N ARG A 5 12.49 -9.90 31.17
CA ARG A 5 11.29 -10.10 30.35
C ARG A 5 11.38 -11.52 29.79
N ARG A 6 10.58 -12.44 30.35
CA ARG A 6 10.29 -13.72 29.68
C ARG A 6 9.55 -13.36 28.40
N PHE A 7 10.26 -13.40 27.28
CA PHE A 7 9.61 -13.61 25.99
C PHE A 7 8.85 -14.92 26.12
N LEU A 8 7.54 -14.88 25.85
CA LEU A 8 6.77 -16.09 25.66
C LEU A 8 7.47 -16.94 24.58
N PRO A 9 7.49 -18.27 24.68
CA PRO A 9 8.06 -19.09 23.61
C PRO A 9 7.41 -18.68 22.29
N GLU A 10 8.24 -18.44 21.27
CA GLU A 10 7.77 -18.35 19.89
C GLU A 10 7.04 -19.66 19.62
N VAL A 11 5.72 -19.62 19.67
CA VAL A 11 4.92 -20.65 19.01
C VAL A 11 5.22 -20.41 17.53
N GLU A 12 6.11 -21.22 16.95
CA GLU A 12 6.19 -21.40 15.51
C GLU A 12 4.83 -21.94 15.07
N MET A 13 3.84 -21.04 14.92
CA MET A 13 2.66 -21.36 14.15
C MET A 13 3.14 -21.45 12.71
N GLU A 14 3.19 -22.67 12.17
CA GLU A 14 3.40 -22.85 10.74
C GLU A 14 2.31 -22.07 10.01
N LEU A 15 2.70 -21.03 9.29
CA LEU A 15 1.80 -20.32 8.42
C LEU A 15 1.39 -21.26 7.28
N PRO A 16 0.11 -21.27 6.87
CA PRO A 16 -0.29 -21.98 5.67
C PRO A 16 0.47 -21.46 4.45
N SER A 17 0.46 -22.25 3.36
CA SER A 17 1.14 -21.92 2.11
C SER A 17 0.96 -20.46 1.72
N THR A 18 2.05 -19.74 1.46
CA THR A 18 2.01 -18.32 1.07
C THR A 18 1.78 -18.15 -0.44
N ASN A 19 1.40 -19.21 -1.15
CA ASN A 19 1.13 -19.18 -2.59
C ASN A 19 -0.25 -19.76 -2.88
N LEU A 20 -1.24 -19.34 -2.09
CA LEU A 20 -2.64 -19.68 -2.28
C LEU A 20 -3.27 -18.74 -3.29
N HIS A 21 -4.09 -19.30 -4.18
CA HIS A 21 -5.02 -18.56 -5.00
C HIS A 21 -6.41 -18.64 -4.34
N TYR A 22 -7.08 -17.50 -4.26
CA TYR A 22 -8.40 -17.38 -3.66
C TYR A 22 -9.41 -17.05 -4.75
N ASP A 23 -10.40 -17.93 -4.96
CA ASP A 23 -11.42 -17.78 -6.01
C ASP A 23 -12.27 -16.51 -5.82
N ARG A 24 -12.37 -16.04 -4.58
CA ARG A 24 -13.06 -14.81 -4.19
C ARG A 24 -12.10 -13.86 -3.46
N ALA A 25 -10.90 -13.67 -4.03
CA ALA A 25 -9.89 -12.76 -3.49
C ALA A 25 -10.51 -11.39 -3.14
N CYS A 26 -10.27 -10.94 -1.92
CA CYS A 26 -10.86 -9.72 -1.37
C CYS A 26 -10.11 -8.43 -1.76
N ILE A 27 -9.27 -8.47 -2.79
CA ILE A 27 -8.44 -7.34 -3.22
C ILE A 27 -9.33 -6.34 -3.95
N VAL A 28 -9.39 -5.10 -3.46
CA VAL A 28 -10.13 -4.01 -4.10
C VAL A 28 -9.22 -2.99 -4.78
N GLU A 29 -7.95 -2.93 -4.38
CA GLU A 29 -6.93 -2.12 -5.04
C GLU A 29 -5.54 -2.72 -4.82
N ALA A 30 -4.75 -2.77 -5.89
CA ALA A 30 -3.34 -3.14 -5.88
C ALA A 30 -2.49 -1.97 -6.40
N VAL A 31 -1.38 -1.66 -5.72
CA VAL A 31 -0.51 -0.53 -6.06
C VAL A 31 0.95 -0.96 -6.06
N ILE A 32 1.69 -0.55 -7.08
CA ILE A 32 3.16 -0.54 -7.06
C ILE A 32 3.64 0.90 -7.00
N GLU A 33 4.58 1.20 -6.11
CA GLU A 33 5.24 2.50 -6.01
C GLU A 33 6.77 2.34 -6.15
N PHE A 34 7.36 3.24 -6.93
CA PHE A 34 8.78 3.50 -6.97
C PHE A 34 9.03 4.94 -6.51
N ARG A 35 9.67 5.14 -5.36
CA ARG A 35 10.15 6.48 -5.00
C ARG A 35 11.51 6.69 -5.60
N CYS A 36 11.68 7.82 -6.26
CA CYS A 36 12.85 8.12 -7.06
C CYS A 36 13.46 9.44 -6.67
N SER A 37 14.78 9.52 -6.71
CA SER A 37 15.50 10.79 -6.76
C SER A 37 15.63 11.22 -8.21
N LEU A 38 15.02 12.34 -8.59
CA LEU A 38 15.08 12.89 -9.94
C LEU A 38 16.22 13.92 -10.08
N ALA A 39 16.52 14.30 -11.32
CA ALA A 39 17.41 15.42 -11.58
C ALA A 39 16.73 16.75 -11.22
N GLU A 40 17.50 17.73 -10.74
CA GLU A 40 16.96 19.02 -10.25
C GLU A 40 16.29 19.84 -11.36
N ASN A 41 16.60 19.54 -12.62
CA ASN A 41 16.03 20.19 -13.78
C ASN A 41 14.71 19.56 -14.25
N VAL A 42 14.25 18.47 -13.63
CA VAL A 42 12.93 17.87 -13.94
C VAL A 42 11.83 18.79 -13.40
N THR A 43 10.91 19.18 -14.27
CA THR A 43 9.84 20.12 -13.99
C THR A 43 8.47 19.43 -14.01
N LEU A 44 7.44 20.14 -13.55
CA LEU A 44 6.05 19.67 -13.66
C LEU A 44 5.61 19.51 -15.12
N ASP A 45 6.13 20.31 -16.06
CA ASP A 45 5.78 20.18 -17.48
C ASP A 45 6.37 18.88 -18.05
N ASP A 46 7.56 18.47 -17.59
CA ASP A 46 8.14 17.16 -17.95
C ASP A 46 7.29 16.01 -17.41
N LEU A 47 6.79 16.11 -16.17
CA LEU A 47 5.85 15.12 -15.62
C LEU A 47 4.55 15.06 -16.43
N ALA A 48 4.04 16.22 -16.86
CA ALA A 48 2.80 16.31 -17.61
C ALA A 48 2.90 15.64 -19.00
N ALA A 49 4.10 15.70 -19.59
CA ALA A 49 4.40 15.10 -20.89
C ALA A 49 4.42 13.55 -20.86
N VAL A 50 4.63 12.92 -19.70
CA VAL A 50 4.74 11.45 -19.57
C VAL A 50 3.52 10.71 -20.13
N MET A 51 2.33 11.26 -19.94
CA MET A 51 1.06 10.61 -20.34
C MET A 51 0.34 11.38 -21.46
N ALA A 52 1.01 12.36 -22.10
CA ALA A 52 0.37 13.26 -23.05
C ALA A 52 -0.14 12.59 -24.34
N ASP A 53 0.40 11.41 -24.67
CA ASP A 53 0.03 10.60 -25.83
C ASP A 53 -0.92 9.43 -25.48
N GLN A 54 -1.51 9.43 -24.29
CA GLN A 54 -2.44 8.40 -23.82
C GLN A 54 -3.87 8.93 -23.81
N ASP A 55 -4.55 8.79 -24.95
CA ASP A 55 -5.90 9.31 -25.17
C ASP A 55 -6.95 8.69 -24.23
N ASP A 56 -6.71 7.47 -23.73
CA ASP A 56 -7.57 6.75 -22.79
C ASP A 56 -7.31 7.10 -21.32
N TYR A 57 -6.32 7.97 -21.04
CA TYR A 57 -5.99 8.46 -19.71
C TYR A 57 -6.24 9.96 -19.58
N THR A 58 -7.18 10.33 -18.73
CA THR A 58 -7.44 11.73 -18.40
C THR A 58 -6.62 12.17 -17.20
N GLN A 59 -5.94 13.32 -17.29
CA GLN A 59 -5.34 13.96 -16.12
C GLN A 59 -6.45 14.39 -15.15
N SER A 60 -6.68 13.57 -14.13
CA SER A 60 -7.81 13.74 -13.21
C SER A 60 -7.48 14.79 -12.15
N GLN A 61 -6.25 14.80 -11.61
CA GLN A 61 -5.90 15.61 -10.44
C GLN A 61 -4.43 16.07 -10.42
N LYS A 62 -4.20 17.26 -9.84
CA LYS A 62 -2.88 17.70 -9.40
C LYS A 62 -2.62 17.15 -8.00
N LEU A 63 -1.40 16.66 -7.75
CA LEU A 63 -0.95 16.19 -6.45
C LEU A 63 -0.24 17.32 -5.73
N PHE A 64 -0.53 17.51 -4.44
CA PHE A 64 0.02 18.61 -3.64
C PHE A 64 0.84 18.07 -2.47
N ASN A 65 1.99 18.68 -2.21
CA ASN A 65 2.65 18.57 -0.91
C ASN A 65 2.35 19.84 -0.12
N ALA A 66 2.05 19.69 1.18
CA ALA A 66 1.78 20.80 2.08
C ALA A 66 2.76 20.73 3.25
N GLU A 67 3.63 21.73 3.35
CA GLU A 67 4.56 21.88 4.46
C GLU A 67 4.06 23.00 5.37
N SER A 68 3.88 22.67 6.66
CA SER A 68 3.50 23.64 7.69
C SER A 68 4.68 23.86 8.61
N THR A 69 5.23 25.07 8.58
CA THR A 69 6.24 25.49 9.57
C THR A 69 5.52 26.24 10.68
N ILE A 70 5.70 25.77 11.92
CA ILE A 70 5.20 26.44 13.12
C ILE A 70 6.39 27.07 13.81
N ASP A 71 6.45 28.39 13.79
CA ASP A 71 7.40 29.14 14.60
C ASP A 71 6.75 29.50 15.94
N VAL A 72 7.41 29.10 17.03
CA VAL A 72 6.99 29.41 18.40
C VAL A 72 8.00 30.36 19.00
N SER A 73 7.73 31.65 18.86
CA SER A 73 8.54 32.72 19.45
C SER A 73 7.76 33.42 20.57
N GLY A 74 8.08 33.10 21.83
CA GLY A 74 7.42 33.70 23.00
C GLY A 74 6.01 33.15 23.23
N SER A 75 5.02 34.03 23.42
CA SER A 75 3.59 33.69 23.60
C SER A 75 2.79 33.65 22.29
N ASP A 76 3.41 33.97 21.16
CA ASP A 76 2.75 34.02 19.86
C ASP A 76 3.07 32.77 19.04
N PHE A 77 2.03 32.24 18.39
CA PHE A 77 2.13 31.16 17.43
C PHE A 77 1.97 31.74 16.02
N ARG A 78 2.95 31.53 15.15
CA ARG A 78 2.83 31.82 13.71
C ARG A 78 2.98 30.52 12.92
N GLY A 79 1.93 30.18 12.18
CA GLY A 79 1.95 29.10 11.19
C GLY A 79 2.00 29.67 9.79
N GLU A 80 2.93 29.18 8.97
CA GLU A 80 2.95 29.41 7.53
C GLU A 80 2.78 28.05 6.83
N THR A 81 1.82 27.99 5.89
CA THR A 81 1.57 26.79 5.08
C THR A 81 1.92 27.11 3.64
N THR A 82 2.91 26.41 3.10
CA THR A 82 3.23 26.44 1.68
C THR A 82 2.73 25.15 1.04
N GLY A 83 1.95 25.28 -0.03
CA GLY A 83 1.44 24.14 -0.80
C GLY A 83 2.01 24.19 -2.21
N SER A 84 2.62 23.09 -2.68
CA SER A 84 3.21 23.03 -4.02
C SER A 84 2.68 21.86 -4.85
N VAL A 85 2.57 22.16 -6.15
CA VAL A 85 2.65 21.25 -7.29
C VAL A 85 3.65 20.10 -7.13
N VAL A 86 3.31 18.85 -6.81
CA VAL A 86 4.33 17.76 -6.76
C VAL A 86 4.13 16.66 -7.78
N GLY A 87 3.03 16.67 -8.52
CA GLY A 87 2.79 15.67 -9.56
C GLY A 87 1.36 15.66 -10.08
N TYR A 88 1.06 14.60 -10.82
CA TYR A 88 -0.23 14.39 -11.47
C TYR A 88 -0.72 12.97 -11.27
N CYS A 89 -2.04 12.82 -11.19
CA CYS A 89 -2.73 11.54 -11.27
C CYS A 89 -3.52 11.49 -12.57
N TYR A 90 -3.22 10.47 -13.38
CA TYR A 90 -3.94 10.14 -14.61
C TYR A 90 -4.83 8.95 -14.32
N VAL A 91 -6.08 9.02 -14.75
CA VAL A 91 -7.08 7.97 -14.53
C VAL A 91 -7.54 7.49 -15.90
N ARG A 92 -7.52 6.18 -16.11
CA ARG A 92 -8.04 5.58 -17.34
C ARG A 92 -9.56 5.79 -17.41
N ASP A 93 -10.13 5.87 -18.61
CA ASP A 93 -11.57 6.13 -18.81
C ASP A 93 -12.51 5.18 -18.05
N ASP A 94 -12.08 3.96 -17.75
CA ASP A 94 -12.85 2.98 -16.97
C ASP A 94 -12.63 3.06 -15.45
N GLU A 95 -11.85 4.05 -14.99
CA GLU A 95 -11.44 4.31 -13.60
C GLU A 95 -10.65 3.17 -12.93
N ALA A 96 -10.41 2.07 -13.64
CA ALA A 96 -9.79 0.87 -13.10
C ALA A 96 -8.27 0.97 -13.01
N ARG A 97 -7.65 1.94 -13.71
CA ARG A 97 -6.21 2.20 -13.66
C ARG A 97 -5.91 3.64 -13.34
N LYS A 98 -4.88 3.83 -12.52
CA LYS A 98 -4.36 5.15 -12.18
C LYS A 98 -2.85 5.16 -12.28
N VAL A 99 -2.31 6.17 -12.93
CA VAL A 99 -0.86 6.42 -13.03
C VAL A 99 -0.56 7.70 -12.27
N PHE A 100 0.36 7.61 -11.32
CA PHE A 100 0.85 8.75 -10.56
C PHE A 100 2.27 9.07 -11.03
N VAL A 101 2.46 10.29 -11.52
CA VAL A 101 3.76 10.81 -11.94
C VAL A 101 4.10 11.97 -11.04
N LYS A 102 5.19 11.85 -10.26
CA LYS A 102 5.55 12.77 -9.18
C LYS A 102 7.01 13.20 -9.28
N LEU A 103 7.32 14.35 -8.67
CA LEU A 103 8.70 14.82 -8.51
C LEU A 103 9.54 13.89 -7.62
N ASP A 104 8.88 13.04 -6.82
CA ASP A 104 9.51 12.05 -5.94
C ASP A 104 9.30 10.60 -6.42
N GLY A 105 8.80 10.38 -7.64
CA GLY A 105 8.71 9.06 -8.24
C GLY A 105 7.45 8.75 -9.03
N PHE A 106 7.11 7.46 -9.06
CA PHE A 106 6.07 6.88 -9.90
C PHE A 106 5.23 5.91 -9.09
N ALA A 107 3.94 5.83 -9.37
CA ALA A 107 3.11 4.73 -8.90
C ALA A 107 2.05 4.34 -9.92
N PHE A 108 1.65 3.08 -9.87
CA PHE A 108 0.56 2.53 -10.66
C PHE A 108 -0.43 1.83 -9.74
N SER A 109 -1.71 2.15 -9.89
CA SER A 109 -2.82 1.55 -9.14
C SER A 109 -3.79 0.85 -10.08
N TRP A 110 -4.17 -0.38 -9.70
CA TRP A 110 -5.24 -1.15 -10.31
C TRP A 110 -6.38 -1.28 -9.30
N VAL A 111 -7.51 -0.65 -9.61
CA VAL A 111 -8.71 -0.61 -8.77
C VAL A 111 -9.75 -1.61 -9.29
N GLY A 112 -10.48 -2.25 -8.39
CA GLY A 112 -11.58 -3.15 -8.71
C GLY A 112 -11.11 -4.58 -9.00
N ASN A 113 -11.53 -5.14 -10.13
CA ASN A 113 -11.32 -6.55 -10.48
C ASN A 113 -9.84 -6.84 -10.78
N TYR A 114 -9.03 -6.98 -9.74
CA TYR A 114 -7.65 -7.44 -9.83
C TYR A 114 -7.63 -8.91 -10.25
N GLU A 115 -6.96 -9.22 -11.36
CA GLU A 115 -6.96 -10.57 -11.91
C GLU A 115 -5.81 -11.40 -11.34
N ASN A 116 -4.58 -10.99 -11.66
CA ASN A 116 -3.38 -11.70 -11.26
C ASN A 116 -2.17 -10.77 -11.32
N TRP A 117 -1.10 -11.22 -10.68
CA TRP A 117 0.13 -10.44 -10.56
C TRP A 117 0.87 -10.27 -11.88
N THR A 118 0.85 -11.27 -12.76
CA THR A 118 1.59 -11.20 -14.02
C THR A 118 1.06 -10.07 -14.87
N ASN A 119 -0.26 -10.01 -15.09
CA ASN A 119 -0.90 -8.92 -15.82
C ASN A 119 -0.66 -7.57 -15.13
N PHE A 120 -0.75 -7.52 -13.80
CA PHE A 120 -0.48 -6.30 -13.04
C PHE A 120 0.96 -5.80 -13.22
N GLN A 121 1.94 -6.68 -13.11
CA GLN A 121 3.36 -6.36 -13.27
C GLN A 121 3.67 -5.91 -14.71
N GLU A 122 3.11 -6.58 -15.72
CA GLU A 122 3.27 -6.23 -17.14
C GLU A 122 2.72 -4.82 -17.46
N GLU A 123 1.53 -4.49 -16.93
CA GLU A 123 0.96 -3.15 -17.09
C GLU A 123 1.81 -2.08 -16.38
N VAL A 124 2.31 -2.38 -15.16
CA VAL A 124 3.23 -1.50 -14.44
C VAL A 124 4.51 -1.28 -15.25
N GLY A 125 5.08 -2.33 -15.86
CA GLY A 125 6.27 -2.25 -16.71
C GLY A 125 6.07 -1.36 -17.92
N THR A 126 4.90 -1.46 -18.56
CA THR A 126 4.54 -0.61 -19.71
C THR A 126 4.52 0.87 -19.32
N HIS A 127 3.87 1.23 -18.21
CA HIS A 127 3.80 2.61 -17.75
C HIS A 127 5.12 3.12 -17.16
N TRP A 128 5.91 2.23 -16.53
CA TRP A 128 7.23 2.56 -16.04
C TRP A 128 8.21 2.85 -17.19
N ALA A 129 8.21 2.04 -18.25
CA ALA A 129 9.00 2.30 -19.45
C ALA A 129 8.64 3.65 -20.09
N ARG A 130 7.35 4.00 -20.09
CA ARG A 130 6.87 5.33 -20.53
C ARG A 130 7.43 6.45 -19.67
N PHE A 131 7.39 6.31 -18.34
CA PHE A 131 8.03 7.25 -17.42
C PHE A 131 9.52 7.42 -17.74
N LEU A 132 10.25 6.32 -17.90
CA LEU A 132 11.68 6.31 -18.24
C LEU A 132 12.00 6.94 -19.60
N SER A 133 11.07 6.91 -20.55
CA SER A 133 11.28 7.52 -21.87
C SER A 133 11.37 9.05 -21.84
N GLN A 134 10.80 9.68 -20.81
CA GLN A 134 10.82 11.13 -20.61
C GLN A 134 11.73 11.54 -19.45
N ILE A 135 11.75 10.73 -18.39
CA ILE A 135 12.41 11.04 -17.12
C ILE A 135 13.25 9.85 -16.68
N VAL A 136 14.57 10.02 -16.71
CA VAL A 136 15.50 9.04 -16.16
C VAL A 136 15.82 9.42 -14.72
N PRO A 137 15.38 8.65 -13.70
CA PRO A 137 15.71 8.92 -12.31
C PRO A 137 17.21 8.70 -12.05
N LYS A 138 17.77 9.44 -11.10
CA LYS A 138 19.14 9.21 -10.59
C LYS A 138 19.20 7.92 -9.76
N SER A 139 18.13 7.64 -9.03
CA SER A 139 17.98 6.40 -8.28
C SER A 139 16.51 6.10 -7.99
N VAL A 140 16.22 4.81 -7.77
CA VAL A 140 15.02 4.34 -7.07
C VAL A 140 15.42 4.04 -5.62
N ASP A 141 14.86 4.83 -4.70
CA ASP A 141 15.22 4.86 -3.28
C ASP A 141 14.23 4.07 -2.41
N ARG A 142 13.05 3.74 -2.95
CA ARG A 142 12.07 2.85 -2.32
C ARG A 142 11.28 2.10 -3.38
N VAL A 143 11.07 0.81 -3.13
CA VAL A 143 10.13 -0.02 -3.89
C VAL A 143 9.02 -0.47 -2.94
N GLY A 144 7.77 -0.39 -3.38
CA GLY A 144 6.60 -0.74 -2.58
C GLY A 144 5.54 -1.50 -3.37
N VAL A 145 4.90 -2.44 -2.70
CA VAL A 145 3.75 -3.22 -3.17
C VAL A 145 2.66 -3.13 -2.11
N ARG A 146 1.52 -2.54 -2.47
CA ARG A 146 0.40 -2.34 -1.56
C ARG A 146 -0.87 -3.01 -2.07
N TYR A 147 -1.59 -3.65 -1.16
CA TYR A 147 -2.88 -4.27 -1.43
C TYR A 147 -3.89 -3.84 -0.38
N ILE A 148 -5.00 -3.26 -0.85
CA ILE A 148 -6.15 -2.94 -0.04
C ILE A 148 -7.15 -4.09 -0.19
N ASN A 149 -7.43 -4.76 0.91
CA ASN A 149 -8.34 -5.90 0.95
C ASN A 149 -9.61 -5.50 1.69
N ARG A 150 -10.77 -5.83 1.13
CA ARG A 150 -12.09 -5.62 1.75
C ARG A 150 -12.73 -6.96 2.05
N ILE A 151 -12.83 -7.30 3.33
CA ILE A 151 -13.43 -8.52 3.82
C ILE A 151 -14.86 -8.20 4.27
N ASP A 152 -15.84 -8.62 3.47
CA ASP A 152 -17.25 -8.45 3.81
C ASP A 152 -17.72 -9.61 4.68
N VAL A 153 -18.28 -9.28 5.84
CA VAL A 153 -18.72 -10.24 6.85
C VAL A 153 -20.21 -10.09 7.08
N ALA A 154 -20.93 -11.21 7.15
CA ALA A 154 -22.35 -11.22 7.46
C ALA A 154 -22.59 -10.89 8.95
N GLY A 155 -23.51 -9.97 9.22
CA GLY A 155 -23.90 -9.55 10.57
C GLY A 155 -23.43 -8.15 10.94
N ARG A 156 -24.25 -7.43 11.72
CA ARG A 156 -23.95 -6.06 12.20
C ARG A 156 -22.99 -6.02 13.41
N HIS A 157 -22.77 -7.16 14.04
CA HIS A 157 -21.94 -7.30 15.24
C HIS A 157 -20.98 -8.46 15.01
N ILE A 158 -19.71 -8.12 14.75
CA ILE A 158 -18.65 -9.09 14.53
C ILE A 158 -17.54 -8.84 15.55
N GLU A 159 -16.89 -9.91 15.98
CA GLU A 159 -15.63 -9.80 16.71
C GLU A 159 -14.49 -9.75 15.69
N ILE A 160 -13.74 -8.64 15.66
CA ILE A 160 -12.66 -8.45 14.66
C ILE A 160 -11.62 -9.58 14.76
N SER A 161 -11.38 -10.07 15.97
CA SER A 161 -10.45 -11.18 16.26
C SER A 161 -10.85 -12.51 15.64
N ASP A 162 -12.13 -12.70 15.29
CA ASP A 162 -12.58 -13.89 14.57
C ASP A 162 -12.06 -13.91 13.13
N TYR A 163 -11.77 -12.75 12.54
CA TYR A 163 -11.40 -12.58 11.13
C TYR A 163 -9.94 -12.15 10.93
N LEU A 164 -9.41 -11.35 11.85
CA LEU A 164 -8.05 -10.81 11.80
C LEU A 164 -7.27 -11.18 13.07
N ARG A 165 -6.10 -11.82 12.90
CA ARG A 165 -5.12 -12.05 13.98
C ARG A 165 -4.43 -10.75 14.40
N THR A 166 -4.18 -9.85 13.45
CA THR A 166 -3.61 -8.52 13.69
C THR A 166 -4.73 -7.57 14.10
N ASN A 167 -5.08 -7.57 15.38
CA ASN A 167 -6.18 -6.79 15.94
C ASN A 167 -5.81 -6.13 17.30
N VAL A 168 -6.76 -5.41 17.89
CA VAL A 168 -6.67 -4.91 19.26
C VAL A 168 -7.68 -5.64 20.15
N ASN A 169 -7.24 -6.07 21.33
CA ASN A 169 -8.13 -6.64 22.34
C ASN A 169 -8.69 -5.53 23.23
N LEU A 170 -10.02 -5.42 23.31
CA LEU A 170 -10.66 -4.57 24.31
C LEU A 170 -10.66 -5.25 25.68
N SER A 171 -10.62 -4.44 26.73
CA SER A 171 -10.82 -4.94 28.08
C SER A 171 -12.19 -5.61 28.20
N PRO A 172 -12.31 -6.80 28.81
CA PRO A 172 -13.60 -7.47 29.00
C PRO A 172 -14.56 -6.68 29.91
N TYR A 173 -14.06 -5.64 30.61
CA TYR A 173 -14.86 -4.75 31.45
C TYR A 173 -15.47 -3.55 30.70
N LEU A 174 -15.18 -3.39 29.41
CA LEU A 174 -15.79 -2.36 28.55
C LEU A 174 -16.93 -2.96 27.72
N PRO A 175 -17.85 -2.12 27.19
CA PRO A 175 -18.71 -2.56 26.10
C PRO A 175 -17.85 -3.06 24.93
N GLN A 176 -18.12 -4.28 24.45
CA GLN A 176 -17.35 -4.89 23.36
C GLN A 176 -17.75 -4.37 21.97
N MET A 177 -18.86 -3.62 21.89
CA MET A 177 -19.29 -2.99 20.64
C MET A 177 -18.35 -1.83 20.27
N ILE A 178 -17.63 -1.99 19.16
CA ILE A 178 -16.71 -0.98 18.65
C ILE A 178 -17.45 -0.05 17.69
N ALA A 179 -17.55 1.23 18.05
CA ALA A 179 -18.13 2.27 17.18
C ALA A 179 -17.14 2.82 16.13
N GLY A 180 -15.84 2.66 16.39
CA GLY A 180 -14.77 3.09 15.48
C GLY A 180 -13.49 2.31 15.77
N TYR A 181 -12.83 1.88 14.70
CA TYR A 181 -11.64 1.03 14.75
C TYR A 181 -10.62 1.54 13.74
N TYR A 182 -9.40 1.80 14.20
CA TYR A 182 -8.25 2.06 13.33
C TYR A 182 -7.00 1.53 14.02
N LEU A 183 -6.33 0.60 13.36
CA LEU A 183 -5.04 0.07 13.77
C LEU A 183 -4.06 0.30 12.63
N GLN A 184 -2.89 0.83 12.93
CA GLN A 184 -1.76 0.86 12.01
C GLN A 184 -0.50 0.41 12.75
N VAL A 185 0.20 -0.55 12.19
CA VAL A 185 1.48 -1.05 12.71
C VAL A 185 2.49 -1.17 11.58
N GLN A 186 3.76 -0.91 11.90
CA GLN A 186 4.88 -1.18 11.00
C GLN A 186 5.67 -2.34 11.55
N VAL A 187 5.82 -3.39 10.74
CA VAL A 187 6.48 -4.63 11.13
C VAL A 187 7.67 -4.87 10.19
N PRO A 188 8.91 -4.85 10.70
CA PRO A 188 10.05 -5.34 9.95
C PRO A 188 9.91 -6.84 9.69
N VAL A 189 9.94 -7.26 8.42
CA VAL A 189 9.86 -8.66 8.01
C VAL A 189 11.24 -9.08 7.51
N GLN A 190 12.10 -9.46 8.45
CA GLN A 190 13.54 -9.72 8.20
C GLN A 190 13.78 -10.73 7.07
N LYS A 191 12.92 -11.75 6.95
CA LYS A 191 13.00 -12.77 5.89
C LYS A 191 13.05 -12.18 4.47
N TYR A 192 12.40 -11.04 4.25
CA TYR A 192 12.31 -10.37 2.96
C TYR A 192 13.00 -9.02 2.95
N ASP A 193 13.85 -8.71 3.94
CA ASP A 193 14.55 -7.42 4.06
C ASP A 193 13.61 -6.21 3.78
N GLY A 194 12.43 -6.21 4.40
CA GLY A 194 11.38 -5.26 4.09
C GLY A 194 10.57 -4.86 5.31
N ILE A 195 9.76 -3.83 5.17
CA ILE A 195 8.84 -3.33 6.19
C ILE A 195 7.43 -3.46 5.66
N ALA A 196 6.53 -4.05 6.46
CA ALA A 196 5.11 -4.08 6.20
C ALA A 196 4.41 -3.04 7.07
N THR A 197 3.76 -2.06 6.44
CA THR A 197 2.76 -1.23 7.10
C THR A 197 1.41 -1.92 6.95
N ILE A 198 0.84 -2.34 8.07
CA ILE A 198 -0.45 -3.04 8.13
C ILE A 198 -1.44 -2.08 8.77
N THR A 199 -2.47 -1.74 8.02
CA THR A 199 -3.58 -0.90 8.49
C THR A 199 -4.87 -1.71 8.45
N SER A 200 -5.65 -1.67 9.53
CA SER A 200 -6.98 -2.26 9.56
C SER A 200 -8.01 -1.30 10.15
N THR A 201 -9.18 -1.27 9.54
CA THR A 201 -10.27 -0.36 9.90
C THR A 201 -11.63 -0.98 9.52
N ILE A 202 -12.70 -0.42 10.04
CA ILE A 202 -14.07 -0.74 9.60
C ILE A 202 -14.46 0.23 8.48
N ALA A 203 -15.02 -0.30 7.41
CA ALA A 203 -15.59 0.48 6.31
C ALA A 203 -17.13 0.36 6.29
N PRO A 204 -17.84 1.32 5.66
CA PRO A 204 -19.27 1.21 5.43
C PRO A 204 -19.62 -0.11 4.72
N PRO A 205 -20.71 -0.78 5.12
CA PRO A 205 -21.02 -2.10 4.59
C PRO A 205 -21.46 -2.04 3.13
N GLY A 206 -21.19 -3.13 2.40
CA GLY A 206 -21.55 -3.25 0.99
C GLY A 206 -23.05 -3.47 0.79
N LYS A 207 -23.71 -4.08 1.78
CA LYS A 207 -25.15 -4.33 1.82
C LYS A 207 -25.71 -4.09 3.21
N GLU A 208 -27.04 -4.03 3.30
CA GLU A 208 -27.74 -4.03 4.57
C GLU A 208 -27.43 -5.34 5.33
N ASP A 209 -27.22 -5.23 6.65
CA ASP A 209 -26.84 -6.35 7.55
C ASP A 209 -25.43 -6.95 7.39
N GLU A 210 -24.53 -6.29 6.67
CA GLU A 210 -23.10 -6.66 6.61
C GLU A 210 -22.23 -5.69 7.42
N LEU A 211 -20.99 -6.10 7.69
CA LEU A 211 -19.89 -5.22 8.12
C LEU A 211 -18.67 -5.48 7.24
N SER A 212 -18.00 -4.42 6.79
CA SER A 212 -16.80 -4.53 5.95
C SER A 212 -15.56 -4.22 6.78
N LEU A 213 -14.63 -5.16 6.84
CA LEU A 213 -13.29 -4.93 7.37
C LEU A 213 -12.35 -4.59 6.22
N VAL A 214 -11.57 -3.52 6.37
CA VAL A 214 -10.47 -3.20 5.46
C VAL A 214 -9.17 -3.66 6.08
N LEU A 215 -8.39 -4.43 5.33
CA LEU A 215 -7.03 -4.82 5.63
C LEU A 215 -6.13 -4.31 4.51
N ASP A 216 -5.40 -3.24 4.80
CA ASP A 216 -4.48 -2.58 3.89
C ASP A 216 -3.04 -2.94 4.27
N ILE A 217 -2.31 -3.51 3.33
CA ILE A 217 -0.95 -4.00 3.52
C ILE A 217 -0.05 -3.31 2.51
N ASP A 218 0.87 -2.47 2.97
CA ASP A 218 1.94 -1.86 2.18
C ASP A 218 3.27 -2.49 2.57
N CYS A 219 3.79 -3.37 1.71
CA CYS A 219 5.10 -3.98 1.86
C CYS A 219 6.12 -3.20 1.04
N TRP A 220 7.19 -2.73 1.67
CA TRP A 220 8.18 -1.90 0.99
C TRP A 220 9.60 -2.13 1.50
N ARG A 221 10.56 -1.78 0.67
CA ARG A 221 12.00 -1.84 0.97
C ARG A 221 12.64 -0.51 0.59
N ALA A 222 13.53 -0.01 1.44
CA ALA A 222 14.42 1.08 1.08
C ALA A 222 15.53 0.53 0.17
N THR A 223 15.80 1.21 -0.94
CA THR A 223 16.73 0.76 -1.98
C THR A 223 17.70 1.89 -2.35
N ARG A 224 18.63 1.59 -3.26
CA ARG A 224 19.44 2.59 -3.95
C ARG A 224 19.84 2.06 -5.32
N ILE A 225 18.84 1.83 -6.17
CA ILE A 225 19.05 1.28 -7.51
C ILE A 225 19.34 2.45 -8.45
N VAL A 226 20.54 2.51 -9.03
CA VAL A 226 21.03 3.65 -9.81
C VAL A 226 21.11 3.38 -11.31
N GLU A 227 20.99 2.12 -11.71
CA GLU A 227 21.07 1.66 -13.10
C GLU A 227 20.22 0.40 -13.28
N ASP A 228 20.04 -0.01 -14.54
CA ASP A 228 19.35 -1.24 -14.95
C ASP A 228 17.90 -1.40 -14.43
N PHE A 229 17.02 -0.52 -14.92
CA PHE A 229 15.58 -0.59 -14.67
C PHE A 229 14.83 -1.57 -15.59
N GLN A 230 15.55 -2.43 -16.33
CA GLN A 230 14.97 -3.45 -17.22
C GLN A 230 14.31 -4.57 -16.42
N GLU A 231 13.37 -5.32 -17.03
CA GLU A 231 12.50 -6.31 -16.35
C GLU A 231 13.22 -7.43 -15.57
N ASP A 232 14.48 -7.71 -15.87
CA ASP A 232 15.34 -8.67 -15.19
C ASP A 232 16.31 -8.04 -14.18
N GLY A 233 16.29 -6.71 -14.05
CA GLY A 233 17.14 -5.95 -13.13
C GLY A 233 16.71 -6.00 -11.66
N ASP A 234 17.51 -5.34 -10.82
CA ASP A 234 17.34 -5.32 -9.35
C ASP A 234 15.97 -4.80 -8.91
N LEU A 235 15.38 -3.87 -9.66
CA LEU A 235 14.07 -3.29 -9.36
C LEU A 235 12.96 -4.34 -9.37
N TRP A 236 12.95 -5.18 -10.41
CA TRP A 236 11.90 -6.19 -10.60
C TRP A 236 12.12 -7.40 -9.71
N THR A 237 13.39 -7.73 -9.44
CA THR A 237 13.74 -8.71 -8.39
C THR A 237 13.20 -8.26 -7.02
N ALA A 238 13.39 -6.98 -6.66
CA ALA A 238 12.83 -6.44 -5.42
C ALA A 238 11.29 -6.49 -5.39
N LEU A 239 10.61 -6.24 -6.52
CA LEU A 239 9.15 -6.38 -6.62
C LEU A 239 8.67 -7.82 -6.42
N ALA A 240 9.37 -8.79 -7.01
CA ALA A 240 9.05 -10.20 -6.86
C ALA A 240 9.16 -10.64 -5.38
N ASP A 241 10.21 -10.21 -4.68
CA ASP A 241 10.35 -10.43 -3.24
C ASP A 241 9.19 -9.82 -2.44
N LEU A 242 8.85 -8.55 -2.73
CA LEU A 242 7.78 -7.84 -2.02
C LEU A 242 6.41 -8.47 -2.26
N ARG A 243 6.17 -9.08 -3.43
CA ARG A 243 4.96 -9.88 -3.68
C ARG A 243 4.88 -11.05 -2.70
N LEU A 244 5.97 -11.81 -2.55
CA LEU A 244 6.03 -12.96 -1.62
C LEU A 244 5.87 -12.49 -0.17
N MET A 245 6.52 -11.38 0.20
CA MET A 245 6.37 -10.74 1.50
C MET A 245 4.92 -10.35 1.77
N LYS A 246 4.24 -9.72 0.82
CA LYS A 246 2.83 -9.35 0.97
C LYS A 246 1.93 -10.59 1.13
N ASN A 247 2.23 -11.69 0.45
CA ASN A 247 1.47 -12.94 0.65
C ASN A 247 1.64 -13.48 2.06
N TYR A 248 2.89 -13.53 2.52
CA TYR A 248 3.20 -13.92 3.88
C TYR A 248 2.48 -13.05 4.92
N VAL A 249 2.53 -11.73 4.77
CA VAL A 249 1.89 -10.78 5.70
C VAL A 249 0.38 -10.93 5.70
N PHE A 250 -0.24 -11.08 4.53
CA PHE A 250 -1.68 -11.32 4.43
C PHE A 250 -2.10 -12.58 5.17
N GLU A 251 -1.44 -13.71 4.93
CA GLU A 251 -1.73 -14.99 5.61
C GLU A 251 -1.51 -14.92 7.12
N ALA A 252 -0.49 -14.18 7.57
CA ALA A 252 -0.24 -13.95 8.98
C ALA A 252 -1.30 -13.07 9.64
N CYS A 253 -1.95 -12.18 8.89
CA CYS A 253 -2.98 -11.29 9.41
C CYS A 253 -4.36 -11.94 9.49
N ILE A 254 -4.69 -12.87 8.60
CA ILE A 254 -6.05 -13.43 8.52
C ILE A 254 -6.23 -14.73 9.33
N THR A 255 -7.47 -15.01 9.71
CA THR A 255 -7.89 -16.28 10.32
C THR A 255 -8.44 -17.25 9.28
N ASP A 256 -8.71 -18.49 9.69
CA ASP A 256 -9.41 -19.47 8.86
C ASP A 256 -10.85 -19.05 8.52
N ALA A 257 -11.49 -18.26 9.39
CA ALA A 257 -12.83 -17.71 9.10
C ALA A 257 -12.77 -16.79 7.88
N THR A 258 -11.78 -15.89 7.82
CA THR A 258 -11.54 -15.05 6.65
C THR A 258 -11.22 -15.87 5.42
N ARG A 259 -10.37 -16.92 5.54
CA ARG A 259 -10.11 -17.84 4.42
C ARG A 259 -11.39 -18.45 3.88
N GLY A 260 -12.30 -18.92 4.74
CA GLY A 260 -13.58 -19.48 4.32
C GLY A 260 -14.49 -18.50 3.56
N LEU A 261 -14.34 -17.19 3.79
CA LEU A 261 -15.11 -16.17 3.06
C LEU A 261 -14.56 -15.93 1.64
N ILE A 262 -13.25 -16.01 1.46
CA ILE A 262 -12.56 -15.63 0.21
C ILE A 262 -12.09 -16.82 -0.63
N SER A 263 -12.14 -18.03 -0.07
CA SER A 263 -11.88 -19.28 -0.80
C SER A 263 -12.99 -19.61 -1.79
#